data_AF-A0A0M4QYD7-F1
#
_entry.id   AF-A0A0M4QYD7-F1
#
_cell.length_a   1.000
_cell.length_b   1.000
_cell.length_c   1.000
_cell.angle_alpha   90.00
_cell.angle_beta   90.00
_cell.angle_gamma   90.00
#
_symmetry.space_group_name_H-M   'P 1'
#
loop_
_entity.id
_entity.type
_entity.pdbx_description
1 polymer ?
#
loop_
_entity_poly.entity_id
_entity_poly.type
_entity_poly.pdbx_seq_one_letter_code
_entity_poly.pdbx_strand_id
1 'polypeptide(L)'
;MHAPPPSTDRPSPARPGTGAALRSARDRRGWSQSEAARALAALVAGSGGTARAASLKTQLSRWENGHSVPDAAHRALLAELYDSTPAGLGLADATGPDPLDGAARLRAALERAAAVGEEELDLLRAQWAATTALDDRLGTAAAHDAVAAVVAQLREPAAHARDPRRVRALTGLLAAAALRLGDQERDRAAPDRAWAAYVEAESAALRAGDPGTADEARHRRERLLAELPAVDAQDDAPDPAGPHGATGRRAATPTGAAGPGEAAPGDGAGHSGETGPCPTIDVHTAPAWLTVADGPPQRPVRERTDLALDEVLTALRDGDGPAARAAHARARALALRSGSQRVLDRLATLPGATPP
;
A
#
# COMPACT_ATOMS: atom_id res chain seq x y z
N MET A 1 -53.05 -2.22 -47.96
CA MET A 1 -52.90 -3.24 -46.90
C MET A 1 -51.45 -3.24 -46.43
N HIS A 2 -51.13 -2.44 -45.42
CA HIS A 2 -49.80 -2.42 -44.81
C HIS A 2 -49.93 -3.04 -43.41
N ALA A 3 -49.31 -4.20 -43.21
CA ALA A 3 -49.28 -4.87 -41.92
C ALA A 3 -48.33 -4.12 -40.97
N PRO A 4 -48.73 -3.87 -39.70
CA PRO A 4 -47.83 -3.30 -38.70
C PRO A 4 -46.78 -4.35 -38.24
N PRO A 5 -45.59 -3.92 -37.79
CA PRO A 5 -44.58 -4.84 -37.26
C PRO A 5 -45.01 -5.42 -35.90
N PRO A 6 -44.62 -6.66 -35.57
CA PRO A 6 -44.95 -7.27 -34.27
C PRO A 6 -44.13 -6.61 -33.15
N SER A 7 -44.84 -6.09 -32.15
CA SER A 7 -44.27 -5.68 -30.87
C SER A 7 -43.72 -6.90 -30.13
N THR A 8 -42.40 -7.08 -30.14
CA THR A 8 -41.72 -8.00 -29.23
C THR A 8 -41.34 -7.27 -27.96
N ASP A 9 -42.33 -6.95 -27.13
CA ASP A 9 -42.10 -6.61 -25.73
C ASP A 9 -42.46 -7.85 -24.90
N ARG A 10 -41.51 -8.79 -24.82
CA ARG A 10 -41.57 -9.88 -23.85
C ARG A 10 -40.93 -9.33 -22.58
N PRO A 11 -41.66 -9.18 -21.46
CA PRO A 11 -41.02 -8.82 -20.20
C PRO A 11 -40.01 -9.90 -19.83
N SER A 12 -38.73 -9.49 -19.73
CA SER A 12 -37.67 -10.31 -19.14
C SER A 12 -38.13 -10.81 -17.76
N PRO A 13 -37.92 -12.09 -17.41
CA PRO A 13 -38.24 -12.56 -16.06
C PRO A 13 -37.41 -11.75 -15.07
N ALA A 14 -38.10 -10.99 -14.21
CA ALA A 14 -37.49 -10.26 -13.13
C ALA A 14 -36.58 -11.22 -12.34
N ARG A 15 -35.27 -10.92 -12.28
CA ARG A 15 -34.35 -11.66 -11.42
C ARG A 15 -34.98 -11.69 -10.02
N PRO A 16 -35.24 -12.87 -9.43
CA PRO A 16 -35.76 -12.94 -8.07
C PRO A 16 -34.81 -12.15 -7.17
N GLY A 17 -35.35 -11.22 -6.39
CA GLY A 17 -34.53 -10.38 -5.51
C GLY A 17 -33.62 -11.25 -4.64
N THR A 18 -32.39 -10.80 -4.42
CA THR A 18 -31.32 -11.43 -3.62
C THR A 18 -31.85 -12.12 -2.35
N GLY A 19 -32.82 -11.53 -1.64
CA GLY A 19 -33.42 -12.11 -0.42
C GLY A 19 -34.35 -13.32 -0.64
N ALA A 20 -34.93 -13.49 -1.83
CA ALA A 20 -35.90 -14.55 -2.12
C ALA A 20 -35.25 -15.94 -2.20
N ALA A 21 -34.01 -16.02 -2.71
CA ALA A 21 -33.26 -17.28 -2.78
C ALA A 21 -32.82 -17.76 -1.40
N LEU A 22 -32.37 -16.84 -0.54
CA LEU A 22 -32.05 -17.13 0.86
C LEU A 22 -33.27 -17.62 1.64
N ARG A 23 -34.42 -16.94 1.50
CA ARG A 23 -35.70 -17.37 2.10
C ARG A 23 -36.09 -18.77 1.62
N SER A 24 -35.97 -19.02 0.32
CA SER A 24 -36.29 -20.33 -0.26
C SER A 24 -35.37 -21.44 0.29
N ALA A 25 -34.09 -21.15 0.52
CA ALA A 25 -33.17 -22.10 1.14
C ALA A 25 -33.56 -22.45 2.57
N ARG A 26 -34.00 -21.45 3.35
CA ARG A 26 -34.55 -21.66 4.69
C ARG A 26 -35.82 -22.51 4.66
N ASP A 27 -36.76 -22.17 3.77
CA ASP A 27 -38.05 -22.87 3.67
C ASP A 27 -37.87 -24.33 3.22
N ARG A 28 -36.91 -24.63 2.33
CA ARG A 28 -36.55 -26.02 1.94
C ARG A 28 -36.05 -26.87 3.11
N ARG A 29 -35.41 -26.26 4.11
CA ARG A 29 -34.98 -26.93 5.35
C ARG A 29 -36.13 -27.09 6.35
N GLY A 30 -37.30 -26.52 6.07
CA GLY A 30 -38.44 -26.50 7.00
C GLY A 30 -38.21 -25.63 8.24
N TRP A 31 -37.27 -24.69 8.18
CA TRP A 31 -36.88 -23.88 9.33
C TRP A 31 -37.64 -22.56 9.41
N SER A 32 -38.06 -22.19 10.61
CA SER A 32 -38.41 -20.80 10.94
C SER A 32 -37.16 -19.91 10.97
N GLN A 33 -37.34 -18.58 10.84
CA GLN A 33 -36.23 -17.62 10.99
C GLN A 33 -35.52 -17.73 12.36
N SER A 34 -36.27 -18.07 13.42
CA SER A 34 -35.71 -18.26 14.76
C SER A 34 -34.83 -19.52 14.84
N GLU A 35 -35.17 -20.58 14.12
CA GLU A 35 -34.35 -21.80 14.02
C GLU A 35 -33.09 -21.57 13.22
N ALA A 36 -33.21 -20.93 12.04
CA ALA A 36 -32.05 -20.56 11.24
C ALA A 36 -31.09 -19.63 12.00
N ALA A 37 -31.61 -18.65 12.75
CA ALA A 37 -30.79 -17.76 13.56
C ALA A 37 -30.06 -18.47 14.71
N ARG A 38 -30.67 -19.49 15.33
CA ARG A 38 -30.01 -20.33 16.35
C ARG A 38 -28.92 -21.20 15.75
N ALA A 39 -29.18 -21.82 14.60
CA ALA A 39 -28.18 -22.63 13.89
C ALA A 39 -26.99 -21.77 13.43
N LEU A 40 -27.26 -20.58 12.91
CA LEU A 40 -26.20 -19.62 12.53
C LEU A 40 -25.38 -19.16 13.74
N ALA A 41 -26.01 -18.91 14.88
CA ALA A 41 -25.30 -18.57 16.12
C ALA A 41 -24.36 -19.69 16.58
N ALA A 42 -24.77 -20.95 16.41
CA ALA A 42 -23.94 -22.10 16.74
C ALA A 42 -22.71 -22.21 15.82
N LEU A 43 -22.85 -21.94 14.52
CA LEU A 43 -21.71 -21.87 13.59
C LEU A 43 -20.72 -20.77 13.97
N VAL A 44 -21.21 -19.57 14.30
CA VAL A 44 -20.36 -18.46 14.75
C VAL A 44 -19.58 -18.82 16.01
N ALA A 45 -20.23 -19.50 16.96
CA ALA A 45 -19.57 -19.96 18.19
C ALA A 45 -18.48 -21.01 17.90
N GLY A 46 -18.74 -21.92 16.95
CA GLY A 46 -17.76 -22.92 16.51
C GLY A 46 -16.53 -22.33 15.84
N SER A 47 -16.66 -21.17 15.18
CA SER A 47 -15.55 -20.44 14.57
C SER A 47 -14.87 -19.42 15.52
N GLY A 48 -15.12 -19.49 16.84
CA GLY A 48 -14.54 -18.60 17.84
C GLY A 48 -15.16 -17.20 17.94
N GLY A 49 -16.27 -16.96 17.24
CA GLY A 49 -17.02 -15.69 17.30
C GLY A 49 -18.11 -15.69 18.39
N THR A 50 -18.68 -14.52 18.67
CA THR A 50 -19.83 -14.39 19.58
C THR A 50 -20.97 -13.63 18.89
N ALA A 51 -22.10 -14.29 18.66
CA ALA A 51 -23.31 -13.67 18.12
C ALA A 51 -24.55 -14.17 18.86
N ARG A 52 -25.43 -13.24 19.27
CA ARG A 52 -26.71 -13.58 19.91
C ARG A 52 -27.76 -13.92 18.84
N ALA A 53 -28.46 -15.04 19.00
CA ALA A 53 -29.50 -15.48 18.07
C ALA A 53 -30.60 -14.42 17.79
N ALA A 54 -30.94 -13.59 18.79
CA ALA A 54 -31.89 -12.49 18.61
C ALA A 54 -31.41 -11.42 17.59
N SER A 55 -30.10 -11.12 17.60
CA SER A 55 -29.49 -10.20 16.62
C SER A 55 -29.49 -10.83 15.23
N LEU A 56 -29.06 -12.09 15.13
CA LEU A 56 -29.01 -12.81 13.86
C LEU A 56 -30.39 -13.00 13.23
N LYS A 57 -31.45 -13.19 14.02
CA LYS A 57 -32.82 -13.25 13.51
C LYS A 57 -33.23 -11.93 12.83
N THR A 58 -32.90 -10.79 13.45
CA THR A 58 -33.19 -9.46 12.89
C THR A 58 -32.41 -9.25 11.59
N GLN A 59 -31.12 -9.61 11.57
CA GLN A 59 -30.28 -9.52 10.38
C GLN A 59 -30.79 -10.43 9.26
N LEU A 60 -31.12 -11.68 9.58
CA LEU A 60 -31.67 -12.65 8.64
C LEU A 60 -32.98 -12.15 8.01
N SER A 61 -33.86 -11.55 8.79
CA SER A 61 -35.09 -10.93 8.27
C SER A 61 -34.77 -9.79 7.28
N ARG A 62 -33.79 -8.92 7.59
CA ARG A 62 -33.38 -7.85 6.68
C ARG A 62 -32.76 -8.39 5.40
N TRP A 63 -31.95 -9.45 5.47
CA TRP A 63 -31.36 -10.10 4.30
C TRP A 63 -32.42 -10.80 3.43
N GLU A 64 -33.31 -11.58 4.04
CA GLU A 64 -34.40 -12.28 3.32
C GLU A 64 -35.41 -11.33 2.67
N ASN A 65 -35.55 -10.11 3.20
CA ASN A 65 -36.41 -9.07 2.62
C ASN A 65 -35.65 -8.12 1.67
N GLY A 66 -34.33 -8.31 1.50
CA GLY A 66 -33.50 -7.44 0.65
C GLY A 66 -33.27 -6.03 1.19
N HIS A 67 -33.53 -5.79 2.49
CA HIS A 67 -33.27 -4.51 3.14
C HIS A 67 -31.79 -4.28 3.45
N SER A 68 -30.97 -5.34 3.46
CA SER A 68 -29.52 -5.27 3.58
C SER A 68 -28.86 -6.47 2.89
N VAL A 69 -27.57 -6.35 2.59
CA VAL A 69 -26.75 -7.45 2.07
C VAL A 69 -25.84 -7.95 3.20
N PRO A 70 -25.73 -9.26 3.44
CA PRO A 70 -24.76 -9.79 4.40
C PRO A 70 -23.33 -9.49 3.96
N ASP A 71 -22.45 -9.18 4.91
CA ASP A 71 -21.02 -9.04 4.64
C ASP A 71 -20.36 -10.39 4.25
N ALA A 72 -19.08 -10.36 3.88
CA ALA A 72 -18.36 -11.54 3.41
C ALA A 72 -18.33 -12.69 4.45
N ALA A 73 -18.16 -12.37 5.74
CA ALA A 73 -18.11 -13.36 6.80
C ALA A 73 -19.48 -14.04 6.98
N HIS A 74 -20.56 -13.24 7.03
CA HIS A 74 -21.92 -13.77 7.13
C HIS A 74 -22.34 -14.54 5.87
N ARG A 75 -21.86 -14.16 4.67
CA ARG A 75 -22.10 -14.93 3.44
C ARG A 75 -21.47 -16.31 3.48
N ALA A 76 -20.24 -16.43 3.98
CA ALA A 76 -19.57 -17.72 4.15
C ALA A 76 -20.33 -18.62 5.15
N LEU A 77 -20.74 -18.05 6.29
CA LEU A 77 -21.52 -18.77 7.30
C LEU A 77 -22.90 -19.21 6.79
N LEU A 78 -23.57 -18.38 5.97
CA LEU A 78 -24.85 -18.76 5.36
C LEU A 78 -24.68 -19.84 4.29
N ALA A 79 -23.59 -19.78 3.52
CA ALA A 79 -23.22 -20.81 2.55
C ALA A 79 -22.99 -22.16 3.23
N GLU A 80 -22.22 -22.17 4.31
CA GLU A 80 -22.01 -23.35 5.16
C GLU A 80 -23.32 -23.84 5.77
N LEU A 81 -24.09 -22.93 6.38
CA LEU A 81 -25.36 -23.27 7.02
C LEU A 81 -26.29 -24.00 6.05
N TYR A 82 -26.45 -23.49 4.83
CA TYR A 82 -27.38 -24.04 3.84
C TYR A 82 -26.80 -25.08 2.88
N ASP A 83 -25.53 -25.43 3.02
CA ASP A 83 -24.82 -26.32 2.11
C ASP A 83 -24.99 -25.87 0.65
N SER A 84 -24.76 -24.58 0.41
CA SER A 84 -24.96 -23.93 -0.89
C SER A 84 -23.90 -22.87 -1.11
N THR A 85 -23.58 -22.56 -2.36
CA THR A 85 -22.70 -21.42 -2.65
C THR A 85 -23.40 -20.09 -2.35
N PRO A 86 -22.67 -18.99 -2.06
CA PRO A 86 -23.27 -17.66 -1.94
C PRO A 86 -24.12 -17.30 -3.17
N ALA A 87 -23.67 -17.65 -4.37
CA ALA A 87 -24.44 -17.47 -5.60
C ALA A 87 -25.76 -18.26 -5.61
N GLY A 88 -25.75 -19.52 -5.17
CA GLY A 88 -26.95 -20.35 -5.05
C GLY A 88 -27.97 -19.83 -4.03
N LEU A 89 -27.51 -19.06 -3.04
CA LEU A 89 -28.36 -18.37 -2.06
C LEU A 89 -28.83 -16.99 -2.54
N GLY A 90 -28.47 -16.57 -3.76
CA GLY A 90 -28.70 -15.22 -4.25
C GLY A 90 -27.83 -14.16 -3.59
N LEU A 91 -26.83 -14.57 -2.80
CA LEU A 91 -25.86 -13.74 -2.07
C LEU A 91 -24.54 -13.59 -2.84
N ALA A 92 -24.50 -13.91 -4.14
CA ALA A 92 -23.36 -13.55 -4.96
C ALA A 92 -23.14 -12.04 -4.83
N ASP A 93 -21.89 -11.65 -4.63
CA ASP A 93 -21.51 -10.24 -4.72
C ASP A 93 -22.03 -9.72 -6.06
N ALA A 94 -22.97 -8.77 -6.02
CA ALA A 94 -23.24 -7.89 -7.16
C ALA A 94 -21.98 -7.07 -7.54
N THR A 95 -20.91 -7.22 -6.76
CA THR A 95 -19.57 -6.63 -6.84
C THR A 95 -18.47 -7.67 -7.15
N GLY A 96 -18.78 -8.78 -7.80
CA GLY A 96 -17.78 -9.29 -8.74
C GLY A 96 -17.66 -8.22 -9.84
N PRO A 97 -16.47 -7.68 -10.16
CA PRO A 97 -16.38 -6.73 -11.27
C PRO A 97 -17.03 -7.39 -12.48
N ASP A 98 -18.07 -6.76 -13.03
CA ASP A 98 -18.72 -7.25 -14.23
C ASP A 98 -17.61 -7.59 -15.23
N PRO A 99 -17.53 -8.78 -15.82
CA PRO A 99 -16.50 -9.07 -16.81
C PRO A 99 -16.48 -8.04 -17.95
N LEU A 100 -17.62 -7.40 -18.26
CA LEU A 100 -17.70 -6.25 -19.17
C LEU A 100 -17.00 -5.00 -18.60
N ASP A 101 -17.10 -4.77 -17.28
CA ASP A 101 -16.36 -3.74 -16.54
C ASP A 101 -14.86 -4.10 -16.44
N GLY A 102 -14.48 -5.37 -16.26
CA GLY A 102 -13.09 -5.81 -16.29
C GLY A 102 -12.42 -5.55 -17.65
N ALA A 103 -13.09 -5.92 -18.74
CA ALA A 103 -12.61 -5.63 -20.09
C ALA A 103 -12.57 -4.11 -20.38
N ALA A 104 -13.55 -3.35 -19.87
CA ALA A 104 -13.56 -1.89 -20.01
C ALA A 104 -12.41 -1.22 -19.22
N ARG A 105 -12.16 -1.66 -17.98
CA ARG A 105 -11.03 -1.19 -17.17
C ARG A 105 -9.69 -1.51 -17.83
N LEU A 106 -9.53 -2.72 -18.37
CA LEU A 106 -8.31 -3.09 -19.10
C LEU A 106 -8.13 -2.24 -20.37
N ARG A 107 -9.19 -2.03 -21.16
CA ARG A 107 -9.15 -1.13 -22.32
C ARG A 107 -8.75 0.29 -21.92
N ALA A 108 -9.35 0.84 -20.86
CA ALA A 108 -9.01 2.16 -20.37
C ALA A 108 -7.56 2.26 -19.85
N ALA A 109 -7.04 1.22 -19.19
CA ALA A 109 -5.65 1.18 -18.75
C ALA A 109 -4.66 1.09 -19.93
N LEU A 110 -5.00 0.32 -20.97
CA LEU A 110 -4.22 0.25 -22.21
C LEU A 110 -4.22 1.59 -22.96
N GLU A 111 -5.37 2.27 -23.02
CA GLU A 111 -5.49 3.60 -23.62
C GLU A 111 -4.67 4.64 -22.86
N ARG A 112 -4.73 4.65 -21.51
CA ARG A 112 -3.90 5.52 -20.67
C ARG A 112 -2.41 5.28 -20.89
N ALA A 113 -1.97 4.02 -20.90
CA ALA A 113 -0.57 3.69 -21.14
C ALA A 113 -0.11 4.05 -22.56
N ALA A 114 -1.01 3.94 -23.56
CA ALA A 114 -0.73 4.36 -24.93
C ALA A 114 -0.67 5.89 -25.10
N ALA A 115 -1.37 6.63 -24.25
CA ALA A 115 -1.37 8.10 -24.22
C ALA A 115 -0.09 8.69 -23.61
N VAL A 116 0.75 7.90 -22.93
CA VAL A 116 2.05 8.35 -22.45
C VAL A 116 3.00 8.51 -23.66
N GLY A 117 3.11 9.73 -24.16
CA GLY A 117 4.03 10.13 -25.21
C GLY A 117 5.42 10.47 -24.68
N GLU A 118 6.27 10.99 -25.55
CA GLU A 118 7.64 11.40 -25.16
C GLU A 118 7.62 12.62 -24.23
N GLU A 119 6.70 13.57 -24.43
CA GLU A 119 6.56 14.75 -23.55
C GLU A 119 6.14 14.34 -22.13
N GLU A 120 5.19 13.40 -21.98
CA GLU A 120 4.82 12.86 -20.68
C GLU A 120 5.97 12.07 -20.04
N LEU A 121 6.75 11.32 -20.83
CA LEU A 121 7.95 10.64 -20.32
C LEU A 121 9.00 11.63 -19.83
N ASP A 122 9.22 12.74 -20.53
CA ASP A 122 10.14 13.79 -20.10
C ASP A 122 9.67 14.48 -18.82
N LEU A 123 8.37 14.72 -18.68
CA LEU A 123 7.79 15.22 -17.44
C LEU A 123 8.00 14.23 -16.28
N LEU A 124 7.76 12.94 -16.49
CA LEU A 124 8.00 11.90 -15.48
C LEU A 124 9.47 11.82 -15.08
N ARG A 125 10.40 11.93 -16.05
CA ARG A 125 11.85 12.00 -15.78
C ARG A 125 12.21 13.23 -14.97
N ALA A 126 11.67 14.40 -15.31
CA ALA A 126 11.90 15.64 -14.58
C ALA A 126 11.34 15.56 -13.14
N GLN A 127 10.14 15.02 -12.98
CA GLN A 127 9.53 14.78 -11.66
C GLN A 127 10.38 13.81 -10.82
N TRP A 128 10.88 12.74 -11.43
CA TRP A 128 11.79 11.80 -10.75
C TRP A 128 13.09 12.50 -10.33
N ALA A 129 13.74 13.22 -11.24
CA ALA A 129 14.97 13.96 -10.94
C ALA A 129 14.78 14.97 -9.80
N ALA A 130 13.67 15.70 -9.78
CA ALA A 130 13.34 16.63 -8.70
C ALA A 130 13.12 15.91 -7.35
N THR A 131 12.50 14.73 -7.38
CA THR A 131 12.27 13.91 -6.17
C THR A 131 13.58 13.35 -5.62
N THR A 132 14.48 12.89 -6.48
CA THR A 132 15.84 12.48 -6.09
C THR A 132 16.62 13.65 -5.48
N ALA A 133 16.59 14.82 -6.11
CA ALA A 133 17.25 16.01 -5.57
C ALA A 133 16.67 16.45 -4.21
N LEU A 134 15.39 16.19 -3.96
CA LEU A 134 14.76 16.43 -2.65
C LEU A 134 15.30 15.45 -1.59
N ASP A 135 15.40 14.16 -1.93
CA ASP A 135 15.99 13.13 -1.06
C ASP A 135 17.45 13.45 -0.72
N ASP A 136 18.26 13.81 -1.71
CA ASP A 136 19.68 14.13 -1.51
C ASP A 136 19.88 15.34 -0.58
N ARG A 137 18.94 16.30 -0.57
CA ARG A 137 19.04 17.54 0.23
C ARG A 137 18.43 17.43 1.61
N LEU A 138 17.28 16.75 1.72
CA LEU A 138 16.46 16.72 2.94
C LEU A 138 16.40 15.34 3.60
N GLY A 139 16.93 14.32 2.92
CA GLY A 139 16.94 12.93 3.36
C GLY A 139 15.58 12.22 3.25
N THR A 140 15.64 10.92 3.56
CA THR A 140 14.52 9.97 3.50
C THR A 140 13.24 10.47 4.19
N ALA A 141 13.35 11.10 5.36
CA ALA A 141 12.19 11.54 6.14
C ALA A 141 11.31 12.56 5.40
N ALA A 142 11.90 13.38 4.52
CA ALA A 142 11.18 14.40 3.77
C ALA A 142 10.73 13.92 2.38
N ALA A 143 11.50 13.02 1.74
CA ALA A 143 11.26 12.62 0.36
C ALA A 143 10.49 11.29 0.19
N HIS A 144 10.38 10.47 1.25
CA HIS A 144 9.79 9.12 1.16
C HIS A 144 8.39 9.09 0.54
N ASP A 145 7.46 9.94 1.01
CA ASP A 145 6.09 10.01 0.46
C ASP A 145 6.10 10.36 -1.04
N ALA A 146 7.02 11.21 -1.47
CA ALA A 146 7.14 11.63 -2.87
C ALA A 146 7.70 10.50 -3.74
N VAL A 147 8.73 9.79 -3.27
CA VAL A 147 9.27 8.60 -3.96
C VAL A 147 8.20 7.51 -4.07
N ALA A 148 7.50 7.20 -2.98
CA ALA A 148 6.42 6.22 -2.97
C ALA A 148 5.28 6.59 -3.95
N ALA A 149 4.93 7.88 -4.04
CA ALA A 149 3.94 8.36 -4.99
C ALA A 149 4.41 8.18 -6.45
N VAL A 150 5.67 8.48 -6.77
CA VAL A 150 6.23 8.25 -8.12
C VAL A 150 6.22 6.77 -8.49
N VAL A 151 6.61 5.88 -7.57
CA VAL A 151 6.54 4.42 -7.80
C VAL A 151 5.09 4.00 -8.10
N ALA A 152 4.13 4.45 -7.30
CA ALA A 152 2.71 4.13 -7.52
C ALA A 152 2.20 4.65 -8.87
N GLN A 153 2.59 5.87 -9.25
CA GLN A 153 2.23 6.51 -10.52
C GLN A 153 2.81 5.77 -11.74
N LEU A 154 4.02 5.20 -11.63
CA LEU A 154 4.69 4.49 -12.72
C LEU A 154 4.20 3.05 -12.92
N ARG A 155 3.71 2.37 -11.87
CA ARG A 155 3.26 0.96 -11.92
C ARG A 155 2.19 0.71 -12.99
N GLU A 156 1.15 1.53 -13.01
CA GLU A 156 0.02 1.33 -13.91
C GLU A 156 0.41 1.45 -15.40
N PRO A 157 1.04 2.55 -15.87
CA PRO A 157 1.44 2.66 -17.26
C PRO A 157 2.52 1.64 -17.64
N ALA A 158 3.47 1.33 -16.76
CA ALA A 158 4.50 0.31 -17.02
C ALA A 158 3.92 -1.10 -17.22
N ALA A 159 2.87 -1.44 -16.48
CA ALA A 159 2.19 -2.74 -16.60
C ALA A 159 1.43 -2.92 -17.92
N HIS A 160 0.91 -1.82 -18.49
CA HIS A 160 0.00 -1.85 -19.65
C HIS A 160 0.64 -1.36 -20.96
N ALA A 161 1.85 -0.77 -20.92
CA ALA A 161 2.57 -0.36 -22.12
C ALA A 161 2.85 -1.55 -23.05
N ARG A 162 2.68 -1.33 -24.36
CA ARG A 162 2.92 -2.35 -25.41
C ARG A 162 4.02 -1.99 -26.39
N ASP A 163 4.30 -0.70 -26.57
CA ASP A 163 5.41 -0.25 -27.42
C ASP A 163 6.75 -0.57 -26.73
N PRO A 164 7.69 -1.29 -27.38
CA PRO A 164 8.94 -1.71 -26.73
C PRO A 164 9.82 -0.56 -26.22
N ARG A 165 9.78 0.63 -26.85
CA ARG A 165 10.56 1.79 -26.39
C ARG A 165 9.92 2.37 -25.13
N ARG A 166 8.60 2.55 -25.11
CA ARG A 166 7.87 3.02 -23.92
C ARG A 166 7.94 2.04 -22.77
N VAL A 167 7.83 0.73 -23.04
CA VAL A 167 8.01 -0.31 -22.02
C VAL A 167 9.36 -0.13 -21.35
N ARG A 168 10.45 -0.07 -22.13
CA ARG A 168 11.80 0.13 -21.57
C ARG A 168 11.94 1.42 -20.79
N ALA A 169 11.41 2.54 -21.30
CA ALA A 169 11.48 3.82 -20.61
C ALA A 169 10.74 3.79 -19.26
N LEU A 170 9.47 3.38 -19.26
CA LEU A 170 8.64 3.34 -18.05
C LEU A 170 9.16 2.34 -17.01
N THR A 171 9.58 1.15 -17.44
CA THR A 171 10.11 0.16 -16.50
C THR A 171 11.51 0.52 -16.00
N GLY A 172 12.32 1.24 -16.79
CA GLY A 172 13.60 1.78 -16.33
C GLY A 172 13.41 2.87 -15.25
N LEU A 173 12.46 3.78 -15.46
CA LEU A 173 12.05 4.77 -14.44
C LEU A 173 11.51 4.10 -13.18
N LEU A 174 10.63 3.10 -13.33
CA LEU A 174 10.08 2.34 -12.21
C LEU A 174 11.18 1.60 -11.44
N ALA A 175 12.14 0.99 -12.13
CA ALA A 175 13.26 0.29 -11.51
C ALA A 175 14.10 1.22 -10.62
N ALA A 176 14.48 2.39 -11.15
CA ALA A 176 15.24 3.39 -10.40
C ALA A 176 14.47 3.91 -9.19
N ALA A 177 13.17 4.21 -9.35
CA ALA A 177 12.33 4.69 -8.26
C ALA A 177 12.09 3.63 -7.18
N ALA A 178 11.82 2.39 -7.56
CA ALA A 178 11.62 1.29 -6.63
C ALA A 178 12.90 0.91 -5.89
N LEU A 179 14.07 0.97 -6.54
CA LEU A 179 15.37 0.76 -5.90
C LEU A 179 15.59 1.80 -4.78
N ARG A 180 15.32 3.07 -5.08
CA ARG A 180 15.43 4.15 -4.08
C ARG A 180 14.42 3.98 -2.94
N LEU A 181 13.18 3.62 -3.25
CA LEU A 181 12.17 3.33 -2.24
C LEU A 181 12.62 2.20 -1.31
N GLY A 182 13.24 1.15 -1.85
CA GLY A 182 13.79 0.05 -1.05
C GLY A 182 14.86 0.52 -0.06
N ASP A 183 15.75 1.41 -0.50
CA ASP A 183 16.76 2.01 0.39
C ASP A 183 16.12 2.82 1.51
N GLN A 184 15.11 3.63 1.17
CA GLN A 184 14.39 4.46 2.14
C GLN A 184 13.60 3.63 3.15
N GLU A 185 12.94 2.54 2.71
CA GLU A 185 12.23 1.63 3.62
C GLU A 185 13.20 0.89 4.54
N ARG A 186 14.39 0.55 4.05
CA ARG A 186 15.47 -0.02 4.87
C ARG A 186 15.94 0.95 5.94
N ASP A 187 16.20 2.22 5.58
CA ASP A 187 16.60 3.27 6.53
C ASP A 187 15.52 3.53 7.60
N ARG A 188 14.25 3.28 7.26
CA ARG A 188 13.10 3.38 8.16
C ARG A 188 12.85 2.11 8.99
N ALA A 189 13.76 1.12 8.93
CA ALA A 189 13.64 -0.17 9.58
C ALA A 189 12.34 -0.94 9.22
N ALA A 190 11.92 -0.86 7.96
CA ALA A 190 10.81 -1.63 7.39
C ALA A 190 11.33 -2.68 6.37
N PRO A 191 11.96 -3.78 6.84
CA PRO A 191 12.66 -4.73 5.97
C PRO A 191 11.73 -5.49 5.02
N ASP A 192 10.49 -5.75 5.41
CA ASP A 192 9.45 -6.36 4.56
C ASP A 192 9.14 -5.50 3.33
N ARG A 193 8.99 -4.19 3.54
CA ARG A 193 8.72 -3.21 2.48
C ARG A 193 9.94 -2.97 1.61
N ALA A 194 11.12 -2.87 2.22
CA ALA A 194 12.39 -2.75 1.51
C ALA A 194 12.59 -3.94 0.56
N TRP A 195 12.38 -5.16 1.05
CA TRP A 195 12.46 -6.38 0.25
C TRP A 195 11.50 -6.36 -0.94
N ALA A 196 10.22 -6.01 -0.71
CA ALA A 196 9.21 -5.93 -1.77
C ALA A 196 9.60 -4.89 -2.84
N ALA A 197 10.10 -3.72 -2.43
CA ALA A 197 10.55 -2.68 -3.35
C ALA A 197 11.76 -3.12 -4.19
N TYR A 198 12.74 -3.82 -3.61
CA TYR A 198 13.86 -4.35 -4.38
C TYR A 198 13.45 -5.46 -5.36
N VAL A 199 12.50 -6.33 -5.01
CA VAL A 199 11.94 -7.34 -5.95
C VAL A 199 11.27 -6.66 -7.14
N GLU A 200 10.53 -5.57 -6.88
CA GLU A 200 9.92 -4.77 -7.94
C GLU A 200 10.98 -4.09 -8.81
N ALA A 201 12.02 -3.50 -8.20
CA ALA A 201 13.12 -2.88 -8.91
C ALA A 201 13.83 -3.87 -9.85
N GLU A 202 14.17 -5.07 -9.36
CA GLU A 202 14.77 -6.14 -10.15
C GLU A 202 13.88 -6.55 -11.33
N SER A 203 12.60 -6.79 -11.08
CA SER A 203 11.63 -7.19 -12.12
C SER A 203 11.45 -6.11 -13.18
N ALA A 204 11.39 -4.84 -12.77
CA ALA A 204 11.27 -3.70 -13.67
C ALA A 204 12.54 -3.49 -14.50
N ALA A 205 13.73 -3.64 -13.90
CA ALA A 205 15.02 -3.52 -14.56
C ALA A 205 15.21 -4.60 -15.64
N LEU A 206 14.85 -5.86 -15.33
CA LEU A 206 14.87 -6.95 -16.31
C LEU A 206 13.93 -6.67 -17.50
N ARG A 207 12.72 -6.13 -17.24
CA ARG A 207 11.80 -5.69 -18.31
C ARG A 207 12.34 -4.51 -19.11
N ALA A 208 13.14 -3.64 -18.50
CA ALA A 208 13.79 -2.52 -19.17
C ALA A 208 14.98 -2.94 -20.04
N GLY A 209 15.50 -4.16 -19.82
CA GLY A 209 16.77 -4.59 -20.41
C GLY A 209 17.98 -3.94 -19.75
N ASP A 210 17.89 -3.59 -18.47
CA ASP A 210 18.96 -3.02 -17.66
C ASP A 210 19.45 -4.03 -16.61
N PRO A 211 20.41 -4.91 -16.97
CA PRO A 211 20.90 -5.93 -16.04
C PRO A 211 21.66 -5.33 -14.87
N GLY A 212 22.30 -4.16 -15.02
CA GLY A 212 23.08 -3.52 -13.95
C GLY A 212 22.20 -3.13 -12.77
N THR A 213 21.06 -2.49 -13.05
CA THR A 213 20.08 -2.15 -12.01
C THR A 213 19.43 -3.40 -11.39
N ALA A 214 19.23 -4.47 -12.17
CA ALA A 214 18.70 -5.73 -11.66
C ALA A 214 19.66 -6.41 -10.67
N ASP A 215 20.96 -6.46 -11.02
CA ASP A 215 22.00 -6.99 -10.16
C ASP A 215 22.18 -6.16 -8.89
N GLU A 216 22.12 -4.82 -9.00
CA GLU A 216 22.15 -3.92 -7.83
C GLU A 216 20.96 -4.18 -6.90
N ALA A 217 19.73 -4.32 -7.42
CA ALA A 217 18.56 -4.63 -6.62
C ALA A 217 18.70 -5.97 -5.88
N ARG A 218 19.27 -6.99 -6.54
CA ARG A 218 19.57 -8.29 -5.92
C ARG A 218 20.61 -8.17 -4.81
N HIS A 219 21.70 -7.45 -5.06
CA HIS A 219 22.74 -7.19 -4.06
C HIS A 219 22.19 -6.46 -2.83
N ARG A 220 21.31 -5.48 -3.02
CA ARG A 220 20.62 -4.78 -1.91
C ARG A 220 19.76 -5.72 -1.07
N ARG A 221 19.09 -6.70 -1.69
CA ARG A 221 18.34 -7.75 -0.99
C ARG A 221 19.23 -8.68 -0.19
N GLU A 222 20.33 -9.15 -0.77
CA GLU A 222 21.29 -10.02 -0.08
C GLU A 222 21.90 -9.31 1.13
N ARG A 223 22.24 -8.03 0.97
CA ARG A 223 22.70 -7.19 2.08
C ARG A 223 21.64 -7.04 3.16
N LEU A 224 20.39 -6.73 2.80
CA LEU A 224 19.28 -6.63 3.75
C LEU A 224 19.09 -7.95 4.52
N LEU A 225 19.20 -9.10 3.86
CA LEU A 225 19.10 -10.41 4.51
C LEU A 225 20.24 -10.62 5.53
N ALA A 226 21.46 -10.18 5.22
CA ALA A 226 22.60 -10.26 6.15
C ALA A 226 22.49 -9.28 7.35
N GLU A 227 21.70 -8.20 7.21
CA GLU A 227 21.41 -7.24 8.28
C GLU A 227 20.30 -7.73 9.23
N LEU A 228 19.45 -8.67 8.79
CA LEU A 228 18.41 -9.24 9.64
C LEU A 228 19.05 -10.11 10.73
N PRO A 229 18.52 -10.08 11.97
CA PRO A 229 18.97 -10.99 13.00
C PRO A 229 18.80 -12.41 12.50
N ALA A 230 19.79 -13.26 12.76
CA ALA A 230 19.63 -14.69 12.56
C ALA A 230 18.33 -15.08 13.26
N VAL A 231 17.41 -15.72 12.52
CA VAL A 231 16.37 -16.49 13.17
C VAL A 231 17.15 -17.60 13.84
N ASP A 232 17.46 -17.43 15.13
CA ASP A 232 17.93 -18.52 15.95
C ASP A 232 16.90 -19.63 15.70
N ALA A 233 17.34 -20.69 15.02
CA ALA A 233 16.55 -21.89 14.88
C ALA A 233 16.25 -22.28 16.32
N GLN A 234 15.05 -21.95 16.77
CA GLN A 234 14.63 -22.14 18.13
C GLN A 234 14.86 -23.63 18.39
N ASP A 235 15.76 -23.92 19.32
CA ASP A 235 16.14 -25.24 19.79
C ASP A 235 14.88 -25.95 20.35
N ASP A 236 14.00 -26.41 19.46
CA ASP A 236 13.05 -27.48 19.72
C ASP A 236 13.78 -28.81 19.45
N ALA A 237 14.96 -28.97 20.06
CA ALA A 237 15.49 -30.29 20.32
C ALA A 237 14.67 -30.87 21.50
N PRO A 238 13.90 -31.94 21.32
CA PRO A 238 13.25 -32.60 22.44
C PRO A 238 14.32 -33.10 23.40
N ASP A 239 14.27 -32.62 24.64
CA ASP A 239 15.10 -33.05 25.78
C ASP A 239 15.13 -34.59 25.90
N PRO A 240 16.26 -35.26 25.59
CA PRO A 240 16.46 -36.61 26.03
C PRO A 240 17.16 -36.56 27.39
N ALA A 241 16.36 -36.62 28.45
CA ALA A 241 16.84 -36.90 29.79
C ALA A 241 17.79 -38.12 29.78
N GLY A 242 19.03 -37.92 30.21
CA GLY A 242 19.97 -39.02 30.45
C GLY A 242 21.42 -38.59 30.67
N PRO A 243 21.94 -38.65 31.92
CA PRO A 243 23.27 -38.15 32.26
C PRO A 243 24.34 -39.24 32.14
N HIS A 244 25.48 -38.93 31.53
CA HIS A 244 26.85 -39.44 31.75
C HIS A 244 27.69 -38.73 30.67
N GLY A 245 28.75 -37.96 30.89
CA GLY A 245 29.77 -37.93 31.93
C GLY A 245 31.08 -37.66 31.19
N ALA A 246 31.84 -36.64 31.62
CA ALA A 246 33.30 -36.44 31.45
C ALA A 246 33.90 -36.58 30.02
N THR A 247 34.79 -35.76 29.46
CA THR A 247 35.84 -34.84 29.91
C THR A 247 36.59 -34.47 28.62
N GLY A 248 37.09 -33.24 28.45
CA GLY A 248 37.89 -32.97 27.24
C GLY A 248 38.37 -31.54 27.04
N ARG A 249 39.44 -31.19 27.75
CA ARG A 249 40.16 -29.91 27.74
C ARG A 249 41.00 -29.71 26.46
N ARG A 250 41.03 -28.49 25.90
CA ARG A 250 42.22 -27.65 25.54
C ARG A 250 42.14 -26.92 24.17
N ALA A 251 42.27 -25.59 24.28
CA ALA A 251 43.16 -24.64 23.58
C ALA A 251 43.66 -24.94 22.14
N ALA A 252 43.49 -23.97 21.24
CA ALA A 252 44.58 -23.10 20.73
C ALA A 252 44.12 -22.23 19.53
N THR A 253 44.27 -20.91 19.65
CA THR A 253 44.70 -20.03 18.53
C THR A 253 46.20 -20.23 18.33
N PRO A 254 46.79 -20.06 17.11
CA PRO A 254 47.08 -18.71 16.63
C PRO A 254 47.22 -18.47 15.10
N THR A 255 47.10 -17.19 14.73
CA THR A 255 47.92 -16.38 13.79
C THR A 255 48.02 -16.73 12.29
N GLY A 256 47.71 -15.71 11.47
CA GLY A 256 48.36 -15.39 10.19
C GLY A 256 47.39 -14.71 9.22
N ALA A 257 47.74 -13.74 8.37
CA ALA A 257 48.83 -12.78 8.22
C ALA A 257 48.42 -11.88 7.01
N ALA A 258 49.04 -10.69 6.93
CA ALA A 258 49.24 -9.85 5.72
C ALA A 258 48.05 -9.05 5.12
N GLY A 259 48.15 -7.71 5.23
CA GLY A 259 47.69 -6.77 4.17
C GLY A 259 48.82 -6.51 3.17
N PRO A 260 48.91 -5.33 2.51
CA PRO A 260 47.90 -4.37 2.06
C PRO A 260 47.97 -4.13 0.52
N GLY A 261 47.07 -3.33 -0.06
CA GLY A 261 47.08 -3.02 -1.50
C GLY A 261 46.32 -1.74 -1.84
N GLU A 262 47.05 -0.63 -1.73
CA GLU A 262 46.73 0.75 -2.12
C GLU A 262 46.78 0.94 -3.65
N ALA A 263 45.78 1.62 -4.23
CA ALA A 263 45.91 2.42 -5.47
C ALA A 263 44.58 3.10 -5.87
N ALA A 264 44.48 4.40 -5.58
CA ALA A 264 43.88 5.42 -6.45
C ALA A 264 45.07 6.27 -6.99
N PRO A 265 44.97 7.14 -8.03
CA PRO A 265 43.77 7.84 -8.52
C PRO A 265 43.65 7.95 -10.06
N GLY A 266 42.55 8.53 -10.53
CA GLY A 266 42.37 8.90 -11.94
C GLY A 266 41.50 10.15 -12.08
N ASP A 267 42.15 11.27 -12.39
CA ASP A 267 41.59 12.54 -12.81
C ASP A 267 40.64 12.41 -14.02
N GLY A 268 39.59 13.23 -14.05
CA GLY A 268 38.64 13.26 -15.16
C GLY A 268 37.84 14.57 -15.27
N ALA A 269 38.47 15.55 -15.92
CA ALA A 269 37.90 16.56 -16.82
C ALA A 269 36.54 17.23 -16.49
N GLY A 270 36.62 18.54 -16.22
CA GLY A 270 35.48 19.44 -16.14
C GLY A 270 34.70 19.58 -17.45
N HIS A 271 33.38 19.68 -17.31
CA HIS A 271 32.47 20.16 -18.35
C HIS A 271 31.74 21.40 -17.81
N SER A 272 32.08 22.55 -18.36
CA SER A 272 31.29 23.78 -18.22
C SER A 272 30.07 23.67 -19.13
N GLY A 273 28.90 23.42 -18.53
CA GLY A 273 27.60 23.46 -19.22
C GLY A 273 26.87 24.76 -18.93
N GLU A 274 26.53 25.50 -19.98
CA GLU A 274 25.69 26.69 -19.94
C GLU A 274 24.33 26.41 -19.30
N THR A 275 23.98 27.19 -18.28
CA THR A 275 22.67 27.18 -17.61
C THR A 275 21.67 28.03 -18.41
N GLY A 276 20.86 27.37 -19.24
CA GLY A 276 19.62 27.94 -19.75
C GLY A 276 18.56 28.08 -18.64
N PRO A 277 17.59 29.02 -18.75
CA PRO A 277 16.58 29.23 -17.73
C PRO A 277 15.65 28.00 -17.57
N CYS A 278 15.46 27.55 -16.33
CA CYS A 278 14.52 26.49 -15.99
C CYS A 278 13.09 26.85 -16.44
N PRO A 279 12.34 25.93 -17.06
CA PRO A 279 10.91 26.14 -17.29
C PRO A 279 10.18 26.28 -15.95
N THR A 280 9.38 27.33 -15.82
CA THR A 280 8.52 27.55 -14.65
C THR A 280 7.35 26.57 -14.73
N ILE A 281 7.30 25.61 -13.79
CA ILE A 281 6.18 24.67 -13.67
C ILE A 281 4.98 25.43 -13.07
N ASP A 282 3.88 25.47 -13.80
CA ASP A 282 2.59 25.99 -13.30
C ASP A 282 1.97 24.97 -12.33
N VAL A 283 2.02 25.29 -11.04
CA VAL A 283 1.51 24.46 -9.93
C VAL A 283 -0.02 24.47 -9.80
N HIS A 284 -0.74 25.26 -10.62
CA HIS A 284 -2.19 25.41 -10.48
C HIS A 284 -3.02 24.51 -11.40
N THR A 285 -2.38 23.76 -12.30
CA THR A 285 -3.07 22.86 -13.23
C THR A 285 -2.57 21.43 -13.08
N ALA A 286 -2.96 20.75 -12.00
CA ALA A 286 -2.69 19.33 -11.86
C ALA A 286 -3.53 18.56 -12.91
N PRO A 287 -2.92 17.71 -13.75
CA PRO A 287 -3.68 16.95 -14.73
C PRO A 287 -4.57 15.90 -14.04
N ALA A 288 -5.74 15.65 -14.61
CA ALA A 288 -6.85 14.91 -13.98
C ALA A 288 -6.53 13.46 -13.55
N TRP A 289 -5.37 12.92 -13.93
CA TRP A 289 -4.91 11.57 -13.57
C TRP A 289 -4.08 11.52 -12.27
N LEU A 290 -3.85 12.66 -11.60
CA LEU A 290 -3.10 12.75 -10.34
C LEU A 290 -3.98 12.61 -9.07
N THR A 291 -5.26 12.22 -9.19
CA THR A 291 -6.11 11.95 -8.02
C THR A 291 -5.84 10.56 -7.48
N VAL A 292 -5.03 10.48 -6.42
CA VAL A 292 -4.81 9.25 -5.63
C VAL A 292 -6.15 8.75 -5.07
N ALA A 293 -6.41 7.46 -5.22
CA ALA A 293 -7.63 6.79 -4.74
C ALA A 293 -7.84 6.92 -3.22
N ASP A 294 -9.10 7.00 -2.81
CA ASP A 294 -9.58 7.29 -1.45
C ASP A 294 -9.06 6.31 -0.38
N GLY A 295 -8.04 6.75 0.37
CA GLY A 295 -7.89 6.36 1.77
C GLY A 295 -9.00 7.00 2.62
N PRO A 296 -9.13 6.64 3.92
CA PRO A 296 -10.04 7.36 4.81
C PRO A 296 -9.75 8.87 4.70
N PRO A 297 -10.78 9.74 4.66
CA PRO A 297 -10.60 11.16 4.37
C PRO A 297 -9.54 11.71 5.31
N GLN A 298 -8.37 12.02 4.75
CA GLN A 298 -7.32 12.64 5.51
C GLN A 298 -7.87 13.99 5.98
N ARG A 299 -7.76 14.27 7.29
CA ARG A 299 -8.16 15.57 7.82
C ARG A 299 -7.46 16.67 6.99
N PRO A 300 -8.17 17.76 6.63
CA PRO A 300 -7.59 18.88 5.93
C PRO A 300 -6.26 19.29 6.57
N VAL A 301 -5.26 19.66 5.76
CA VAL A 301 -3.92 20.03 6.25
C VAL A 301 -4.01 21.05 7.38
N ARG A 302 -4.90 22.04 7.24
CA ARG A 302 -5.17 23.06 8.26
C ARG A 302 -5.60 22.48 9.61
N GLU A 303 -6.52 21.52 9.61
CA GLU A 303 -6.99 20.86 10.84
C GLU A 303 -5.86 20.05 11.51
N ARG A 304 -5.02 19.39 10.71
CA ARG A 304 -3.85 18.68 11.22
C ARG A 304 -2.82 19.62 11.83
N THR A 305 -2.61 20.79 11.23
CA THR A 305 -1.74 21.84 11.78
C THR A 305 -2.27 22.35 13.12
N ASP A 306 -3.59 22.58 13.24
CA ASP A 306 -4.21 23.04 14.48
C ASP A 306 -4.14 21.98 15.60
N LEU A 307 -4.38 20.70 15.28
CA LEU A 307 -4.22 19.59 16.24
C LEU A 307 -2.78 19.46 16.75
N ALA A 308 -1.80 19.58 15.86
CA ALA A 308 -0.40 19.51 16.24
C ALA A 308 -0.02 20.68 17.18
N LEU A 309 -0.62 21.86 17.00
CA LEU A 309 -0.44 22.98 17.93
C LEU A 309 -1.08 22.70 19.30
N ASP A 310 -2.26 22.10 19.34
CA ASP A 310 -2.92 21.71 20.59
C ASP A 310 -2.14 20.64 21.38
N GLU A 311 -1.49 19.70 20.68
CA GLU A 311 -0.55 18.75 21.28
C GLU A 311 0.62 19.46 21.97
N VAL A 312 1.21 20.48 21.33
CA VAL A 312 2.28 21.29 21.95
C VAL A 312 1.79 21.94 23.23
N LEU A 313 0.62 22.58 23.17
CA LEU A 313 0.05 23.28 24.33
C LEU A 313 -0.33 22.33 25.47
N THR A 314 -0.70 21.09 25.15
CA THR A 314 -1.03 20.06 26.14
C THR A 314 0.24 19.55 26.81
N ALA A 315 1.26 19.17 26.03
CA ALA A 315 2.55 18.74 26.57
C ALA A 315 3.23 19.81 27.44
N LEU A 316 3.15 21.09 27.05
CA LEU A 316 3.65 22.20 27.87
C LEU A 316 2.89 22.34 29.20
N ARG A 317 1.57 22.15 29.21
CA ARG A 317 0.75 22.17 30.44
C ARG A 317 1.10 21.02 31.37
N ASP A 318 1.41 19.86 30.81
CA ASP A 318 1.76 18.66 31.56
C ASP A 318 3.22 18.66 32.05
N GLY A 319 4.03 19.64 31.63
CA GLY A 319 5.45 19.74 31.98
C GLY A 319 6.34 18.74 31.24
N ASP A 320 5.83 18.06 30.22
CA ASP A 320 6.57 17.07 29.42
C ASP A 320 7.37 17.77 28.32
N GLY A 321 8.58 18.23 28.68
CA GLY A 321 9.50 18.91 27.77
C GLY A 321 9.85 18.10 26.51
N PRO A 322 10.20 16.81 26.60
CA PRO A 322 10.41 15.95 25.42
C PRO A 322 9.19 15.89 24.49
N ALA A 323 7.99 15.63 25.02
CA ALA A 323 6.78 15.57 24.22
C ALA A 323 6.47 16.93 23.57
N ALA A 324 6.66 18.04 24.29
CA ALA A 324 6.47 19.39 23.77
C ALA A 324 7.40 19.70 22.59
N ARG A 325 8.69 19.29 22.66
CA ARG A 325 9.64 19.46 21.54
C ARG A 325 9.25 18.64 20.32
N ALA A 326 8.84 17.39 20.51
CA ALA A 326 8.41 16.52 19.41
C ALA A 326 7.14 17.05 18.73
N ALA A 327 6.14 17.47 19.52
CA ALA A 327 4.93 18.10 19.00
C ALA A 327 5.24 19.42 18.27
N HIS A 328 6.20 20.21 18.78
CA HIS A 328 6.59 21.48 18.19
C HIS A 328 7.21 21.28 16.80
N ALA A 329 8.14 20.33 16.66
CA ALA A 329 8.72 19.99 15.36
C ALA A 329 7.66 19.59 14.32
N ARG A 330 6.68 18.76 14.73
CA ARG A 330 5.55 18.36 13.88
C ARG A 330 4.67 19.54 13.47
N ALA A 331 4.26 20.37 14.44
CA ALA A 331 3.42 21.54 14.20
C ALA A 331 4.10 22.55 13.24
N ARG A 332 5.40 22.77 13.42
CA ARG A 332 6.20 23.65 12.54
C ARG A 332 6.29 23.11 11.12
N ALA A 333 6.56 21.81 10.94
CA ALA A 333 6.63 21.18 9.62
C ALA A 333 5.28 21.28 8.87
N LEU A 334 4.17 21.02 9.58
CA LEU A 334 2.81 21.14 9.00
C LEU A 334 2.47 22.60 8.65
N ALA A 335 2.82 23.55 9.52
CA ALA A 335 2.58 24.97 9.28
C ALA A 335 3.37 25.51 8.07
N LEU A 336 4.62 25.05 7.88
CA LEU A 336 5.41 25.37 6.68
C LEU A 336 4.78 24.79 5.43
N ARG A 337 4.35 23.51 5.46
CA ARG A 337 3.68 22.86 4.32
C ARG A 337 2.35 23.51 3.97
N SER A 338 1.62 24.02 4.95
CA SER A 338 0.31 24.66 4.77
C SER A 338 0.38 26.18 4.55
N GLY A 339 1.55 26.80 4.65
CA GLY A 339 1.72 28.27 4.62
C GLY A 339 1.05 29.01 5.79
N SER A 340 0.88 28.38 6.97
CA SER A 340 0.16 28.98 8.10
C SER A 340 1.08 29.87 8.96
N GLN A 341 1.23 31.13 8.56
CA GLN A 341 2.05 32.10 9.30
C GLN A 341 1.58 32.29 10.76
N ARG A 342 0.25 32.30 10.98
CA ARG A 342 -0.34 32.41 12.33
C ARG A 342 0.18 31.33 13.28
N VAL A 343 0.34 30.09 12.80
CA VAL A 343 0.82 28.98 13.65
C VAL A 343 2.32 29.14 13.91
N LEU A 344 3.10 29.54 12.90
CA LEU A 344 4.53 29.81 13.07
C LEU A 344 4.78 30.93 14.09
N ASP A 345 4.05 32.04 14.00
CA ASP A 345 4.16 33.15 14.95
C ASP A 345 3.79 32.69 16.37
N ARG A 346 2.73 31.89 16.49
CA ARG A 346 2.29 31.37 17.78
C ARG A 346 3.31 30.42 18.39
N LEU A 347 3.88 29.52 17.60
CA LEU A 347 4.96 28.62 18.01
C LEU A 347 6.20 29.40 18.47
N ALA A 348 6.56 30.50 17.81
CA ALA A 348 7.68 31.34 18.20
C ALA A 348 7.51 32.04 19.57
N THR A 349 6.27 32.21 20.04
CA THR A 349 5.98 32.81 21.35
C THR A 349 5.94 31.82 22.52
N LEU A 350 6.01 30.50 22.26
CA LEU A 350 5.89 29.50 23.31
C LEU A 350 7.21 29.31 24.08
N PRO A 351 7.21 29.35 25.43
CA PRO A 351 8.41 29.18 26.24
C PRO A 351 8.93 27.73 26.17
N GLY A 352 10.26 27.56 26.14
CA GLY A 352 10.93 26.25 26.19
C GLY A 352 10.97 25.47 24.87
N ALA A 353 10.60 26.13 23.77
CA ALA A 353 10.40 25.49 22.47
C ALA A 353 11.54 25.81 21.46
N THR A 354 12.49 26.66 21.83
CA THR A 354 13.70 26.90 21.04
C THR A 354 14.57 25.64 21.11
N PRO A 355 14.89 24.98 19.98
CA PRO A 355 15.89 23.93 20.00
C PRO A 355 17.23 24.50 20.51
N PRO A 356 18.02 23.73 21.27
CA PRO A 356 19.37 24.13 21.62
C PRO A 356 20.24 24.42 20.39
#